data_AF-A0A1G1IGJ0-F1
#
_entry.id   AF-A0A1G1IGJ0-F1
#
_cell.length_a   1.000
_cell.length_b   1.000
_cell.length_c   1.000
_cell.angle_alpha   90.00
_cell.angle_beta   90.00
_cell.angle_gamma   90.00
#
_symmetry.space_group_name_H-M   'P 1'
#
loop_
_entity.id
_entity.type
_entity.pdbx_description
1 polymer ?
#
loop_
_entity_poly.entity_id
_entity_poly.type
_entity_poly.pdbx_seq_one_letter_code
_entity_poly.pdbx_strand_id
1 'polypeptide(L)'
;MTRDLIHLINARRHDHGDADAAIDTLQALLEQDREQDVLTILAALDEEMAEWLFDLLAEAACSISMVDGGDDKPRYAILGALELPLQTDLRTPLHLKIDPLATAELLREHLHLPAGTVVMVEPRLLTDSTIERLTLHGLHQHLAGMADGQRRQPLAARLHPPVESTAFLLFELLGSPEPGLPDSIEEQSRQALLEGLVAQCHELAPAPHMLEAPVFSSYAMFDAQNAVRLHRLADETVDVWRDLEPAVRSRTIVHLHTQCGNGVYMPVWTDLFDPELPDDHGPVWTSQDVWVFTADLPIEWPGEMLTNRLLAEGCTRFENHIVETPDN
;
A
#
# COMPACT_ATOMS: atom_id res chain seq x y z
N MET A 1 -15.71 -12.23 20.92
CA MET A 1 -14.87 -11.81 19.78
C MET A 1 -15.39 -10.62 18.99
N THR A 2 -16.52 -10.64 18.26
CA THR A 2 -17.09 -9.37 17.73
C THR A 2 -17.41 -8.38 18.85
N ARG A 3 -17.79 -8.89 20.02
CA ARG A 3 -17.95 -8.13 21.27
C ARG A 3 -16.64 -7.48 21.76
N ASP A 4 -15.49 -8.10 21.52
CA ASP A 4 -14.20 -7.64 22.05
C ASP A 4 -13.66 -6.49 21.19
N LEU A 5 -13.84 -6.57 19.87
CA LEU A 5 -13.56 -5.44 18.97
C LEU A 5 -14.48 -4.24 19.24
N ILE A 6 -15.77 -4.49 19.51
CA ILE A 6 -16.71 -3.42 19.92
C ILE A 6 -16.29 -2.79 21.25
N HIS A 7 -15.83 -3.59 22.22
CA HIS A 7 -15.33 -3.08 23.49
C HIS A 7 -14.07 -2.24 23.32
N LEU A 8 -13.15 -2.66 22.45
CA LEU A 8 -11.94 -1.94 22.08
C LEU A 8 -12.26 -0.57 21.47
N ILE A 9 -13.16 -0.53 20.49
CA ILE A 9 -13.63 0.72 19.86
C ILE A 9 -14.31 1.63 20.89
N ASN A 10 -15.16 1.08 21.75
CA ASN A 10 -15.83 1.86 22.81
C ASN A 10 -14.84 2.37 23.87
N ALA A 11 -13.84 1.58 24.24
CA ALA A 11 -12.80 1.99 25.18
C ALA A 11 -11.99 3.17 24.62
N ARG A 12 -11.63 3.11 23.33
CA ARG A 12 -10.95 4.23 22.65
C ARG A 12 -11.83 5.49 22.60
N ARG A 13 -13.11 5.36 22.28
CA ARG A 13 -14.08 6.48 22.26
C ARG A 13 -14.28 7.15 23.63
N HIS A 14 -13.89 6.48 24.71
CA HIS A 14 -13.94 7.00 26.07
C HIS A 14 -12.55 7.33 26.63
N ASP A 15 -11.52 7.45 25.78
CA ASP A 15 -10.13 7.73 26.15
C ASP A 15 -9.55 6.77 27.21
N HIS A 16 -9.96 5.50 27.11
CA HIS A 16 -9.53 4.42 28.00
C HIS A 16 -8.92 3.23 27.23
N GLY A 17 -8.59 3.42 25.96
CA GLY A 17 -8.01 2.38 25.11
C GLY A 17 -6.56 2.07 25.50
N ASP A 18 -6.28 0.80 25.77
CA ASP A 18 -4.93 0.25 25.92
C ASP A 18 -4.51 -0.34 24.56
N ALA A 19 -3.43 0.20 23.98
CA ALA A 19 -2.95 -0.19 22.65
C ALA A 19 -2.43 -1.63 22.64
N ASP A 20 -1.75 -2.06 23.72
CA ASP A 20 -1.18 -3.41 23.81
C ASP A 20 -2.31 -4.45 23.85
N ALA A 21 -3.31 -4.22 24.69
CA ALA A 21 -4.49 -5.10 24.77
C ALA A 21 -5.30 -5.11 23.46
N ALA A 22 -5.28 -3.99 22.71
CA ALA A 22 -5.92 -3.90 21.42
C ALA A 22 -5.20 -4.73 20.35
N ILE A 23 -3.87 -4.63 20.30
CA ILE A 23 -3.00 -5.44 19.44
C ILE A 23 -3.20 -6.93 19.73
N ASP A 24 -3.16 -7.34 21.00
CA ASP A 24 -3.43 -8.74 21.40
C ASP A 24 -4.79 -9.25 20.90
N THR A 25 -5.81 -8.39 20.98
CA THR A 25 -7.17 -8.73 20.50
C THR A 25 -7.19 -8.89 18.98
N LEU A 26 -6.50 -8.02 18.24
CA LEU A 26 -6.42 -8.06 16.79
C LEU A 26 -5.62 -9.26 16.30
N GLN A 27 -4.48 -9.57 16.94
CA GLN A 27 -3.70 -10.77 16.68
C GLN A 27 -4.56 -12.03 16.87
N ALA A 28 -5.29 -12.14 17.98
CA ALA A 28 -6.17 -13.28 18.23
C ALA A 28 -7.30 -13.43 17.18
N LEU A 29 -7.74 -12.31 16.56
CA LEU A 29 -8.69 -12.35 15.43
C LEU A 29 -8.01 -12.80 14.13
N LEU A 30 -6.78 -12.35 13.86
CA LEU A 30 -5.98 -12.78 12.72
C LEU A 30 -5.68 -14.28 12.81
N GLU A 31 -5.29 -14.81 13.97
CA GLU A 31 -5.07 -16.24 14.19
C GLU A 31 -6.30 -17.10 13.87
N GLN A 32 -7.50 -16.53 14.02
CA GLN A 32 -8.77 -17.19 13.76
C GLN A 32 -9.27 -16.98 12.32
N ASP A 33 -8.44 -16.41 11.44
CA ASP A 33 -8.78 -16.12 10.04
C ASP A 33 -10.03 -15.21 9.93
N ARG A 34 -10.16 -14.26 10.86
CA ARG A 34 -11.28 -13.30 10.92
C ARG A 34 -10.92 -11.93 10.35
N GLU A 35 -9.96 -11.86 9.43
CA GLU A 35 -9.53 -10.59 8.83
C GLU A 35 -10.69 -9.85 8.16
N GLN A 36 -11.59 -10.56 7.46
CA GLN A 36 -12.72 -9.94 6.78
C GLN A 36 -13.68 -9.24 7.75
N ASP A 37 -13.85 -9.77 8.97
CA ASP A 37 -14.70 -9.14 9.98
C ASP A 37 -14.08 -7.83 10.47
N VAL A 38 -12.76 -7.78 10.64
CA VAL A 38 -12.03 -6.57 11.02
C VAL A 38 -12.11 -5.52 9.91
N LEU A 39 -11.84 -5.91 8.67
CA LEU A 39 -11.92 -5.00 7.52
C LEU A 39 -13.34 -4.44 7.30
N THR A 40 -14.36 -5.26 7.51
CA THR A 40 -15.76 -4.81 7.42
C THR A 40 -16.09 -3.76 8.48
N ILE A 41 -15.55 -3.91 9.68
CA ILE A 41 -15.76 -2.93 10.76
C ILE A 41 -14.97 -1.67 10.48
N LEU A 42 -13.73 -1.78 10.02
CA LEU A 42 -12.88 -0.66 9.63
C LEU A 42 -13.57 0.23 8.58
N ALA A 43 -14.19 -0.38 7.57
CA ALA A 43 -14.95 0.32 6.54
C ALA A 43 -16.23 1.03 7.04
N ALA A 44 -16.69 0.70 8.26
CA ALA A 44 -17.89 1.29 8.87
C ALA A 44 -17.57 2.38 9.92
N LEU A 45 -16.28 2.61 10.21
CA LEU A 45 -15.83 3.61 11.18
C LEU A 45 -15.71 5.00 10.55
N ASP A 46 -15.73 6.02 11.40
CA ASP A 46 -15.29 7.37 11.04
C ASP A 46 -13.77 7.38 10.78
N GLU A 47 -13.27 8.39 10.06
CA GLU A 47 -11.88 8.45 9.59
C GLU A 47 -10.85 8.33 10.72
N GLU A 48 -10.99 9.11 11.79
CA GLU A 48 -10.08 9.11 12.94
C GLU A 48 -10.02 7.73 13.61
N MET A 49 -11.17 7.08 13.80
CA MET A 49 -11.22 5.76 14.41
C MET A 49 -10.75 4.65 13.46
N ALA A 50 -10.97 4.82 12.14
CA ALA A 50 -10.51 3.89 11.13
C ALA A 50 -8.98 3.91 11.00
N GLU A 51 -8.38 5.10 10.94
CA GLU A 51 -6.93 5.32 10.93
C GLU A 51 -6.29 4.68 12.16
N TRP A 52 -6.79 5.03 13.35
CA TRP A 52 -6.30 4.45 14.60
C TRP A 52 -6.40 2.91 14.64
N LEU A 53 -7.53 2.33 14.22
CA LEU A 53 -7.71 0.88 14.22
C LEU A 53 -6.81 0.22 13.17
N PHE A 54 -6.58 0.90 12.05
CA PHE A 54 -5.71 0.43 10.98
C PHE A 54 -4.26 0.36 11.43
N ASP A 55 -3.76 1.39 12.13
CA ASP A 55 -2.40 1.41 12.67
C ASP A 55 -2.15 0.21 13.59
N LEU A 56 -3.10 -0.05 14.51
CA LEU A 56 -3.03 -1.20 15.40
C LEU A 56 -3.14 -2.54 14.67
N LEU A 57 -3.97 -2.60 13.61
CA LEU A 57 -4.12 -3.80 12.79
C LEU A 57 -2.85 -4.09 11.99
N ALA A 58 -2.20 -3.05 11.47
CA ALA A 58 -0.96 -3.16 10.74
C ALA A 58 0.16 -3.68 11.64
N GLU A 59 0.29 -3.12 12.84
CA GLU A 59 1.21 -3.60 13.86
C GLU A 59 0.87 -5.04 14.29
N ALA A 60 -0.40 -5.35 14.59
CA ALA A 60 -0.83 -6.70 14.96
C ALA A 60 -0.52 -7.76 13.90
N ALA A 61 -0.66 -7.41 12.62
CA ALA A 61 -0.35 -8.31 11.50
C ALA A 61 1.16 -8.50 11.29
N CYS A 62 1.98 -7.51 11.66
CA CYS A 62 3.37 -7.42 11.28
C CYS A 62 4.35 -7.33 12.46
N SER A 63 3.90 -7.49 13.70
CA SER A 63 4.74 -7.48 14.90
C SER A 63 4.26 -8.54 15.89
N ILE A 64 5.17 -9.37 16.42
CA ILE A 64 4.88 -10.42 17.41
C ILE A 64 5.93 -10.38 18.51
N SER A 65 5.48 -10.48 19.76
CA SER A 65 6.37 -10.64 20.92
C SER A 65 6.96 -12.05 20.97
N MET A 66 8.29 -12.12 21.04
CA MET A 66 9.05 -13.35 21.15
C MET A 66 9.23 -13.71 22.62
N VAL A 67 8.85 -14.94 22.99
CA VAL A 67 9.07 -15.46 24.34
C VAL A 67 10.52 -15.91 24.47
N ASP A 68 11.43 -15.00 24.83
CA ASP A 68 12.82 -15.35 25.08
C ASP A 68 12.97 -16.09 26.42
N GLY A 69 13.56 -17.29 26.38
CA GLY A 69 13.71 -18.20 27.53
C GLY A 69 14.70 -17.76 28.63
N GLY A 70 14.89 -16.46 28.88
CA GLY A 70 15.76 -16.01 29.99
C GLY A 70 16.13 -14.54 30.11
N ASP A 71 15.70 -13.65 29.20
CA ASP A 71 15.92 -12.19 29.35
C ASP A 71 14.60 -11.52 29.76
N ASP A 72 14.60 -10.70 30.83
CA ASP A 72 13.41 -9.98 31.34
C ASP A 72 12.90 -8.87 30.39
N LYS A 73 13.53 -8.70 29.21
CA LYS A 73 13.16 -7.66 28.24
C LYS A 73 12.44 -8.28 27.05
N PRO A 74 11.27 -7.74 26.66
CA PRO A 74 10.55 -8.23 25.49
C PRO A 74 11.42 -8.05 24.24
N ARG A 75 11.33 -9.01 23.32
CA ARG A 75 11.93 -8.92 22.00
C ARG A 75 10.85 -9.16 20.97
N TYR A 76 10.95 -8.50 19.83
CA TYR A 76 9.92 -8.55 18.80
C TYR A 76 10.47 -9.12 17.51
N ALA A 77 9.60 -9.85 16.81
CA ALA A 77 9.72 -10.17 15.40
C ALA A 77 8.83 -9.19 14.64
N ILE A 78 9.38 -8.50 13.63
CA ILE A 78 8.67 -7.47 12.85
C ILE A 78 8.83 -7.75 11.36
N LEU A 79 7.77 -7.54 10.58
CA LEU A 79 7.74 -7.67 9.12
C LEU A 79 7.53 -6.29 8.46
N GLY A 80 8.61 -5.70 7.96
CA GLY A 80 8.62 -4.38 7.33
C GLY A 80 8.72 -4.42 5.81
N ALA A 81 8.33 -3.32 5.18
CA ALA A 81 8.43 -3.08 3.75
C ALA A 81 9.10 -1.73 3.46
N LEU A 82 9.85 -1.66 2.35
CA LEU A 82 10.31 -0.42 1.74
C LEU A 82 9.79 -0.35 0.31
N GLU A 83 9.21 0.79 -0.04
CA GLU A 83 8.81 1.11 -1.41
C GLU A 83 10.01 1.61 -2.20
N LEU A 84 10.21 1.04 -3.38
CA LEU A 84 11.38 1.28 -4.22
C LEU A 84 10.90 1.67 -5.63
N PRO A 85 11.37 2.79 -6.17
CA PRO A 85 10.98 3.23 -7.50
C PRO A 85 11.61 2.32 -8.55
N LEU A 86 10.82 1.95 -9.56
CA LEU A 86 11.25 1.18 -10.74
C LEU A 86 11.62 2.12 -11.89
N GLN A 87 12.47 1.62 -12.79
CA GLN A 87 12.74 2.30 -14.05
C GLN A 87 11.50 2.27 -14.97
N THR A 88 11.42 3.22 -15.90
CA THR A 88 10.28 3.31 -16.83
C THR A 88 10.38 2.31 -17.99
N ASP A 89 11.57 1.79 -18.31
CA ASP A 89 11.83 0.87 -19.43
C ASP A 89 12.06 -0.57 -18.98
N LEU A 90 11.19 -1.07 -18.08
CA LEU A 90 11.26 -2.44 -17.58
C LEU A 90 11.16 -3.48 -18.71
N ARG A 91 12.05 -4.47 -18.66
CA ARG A 91 12.06 -5.59 -19.61
C ARG A 91 11.30 -6.77 -19.04
N THR A 92 10.51 -7.42 -19.89
CA THR A 92 9.83 -8.67 -19.52
C THR A 92 10.65 -9.88 -19.99
N PRO A 93 10.85 -10.91 -19.15
CA PRO A 93 10.34 -11.07 -17.80
C PRO A 93 11.15 -10.29 -16.74
N LEU A 94 10.44 -9.75 -15.73
CA LEU A 94 11.06 -9.07 -14.58
C LEU A 94 11.96 -10.01 -13.78
N HIS A 95 13.13 -9.52 -13.37
CA HIS A 95 14.03 -10.28 -12.52
C HIS A 95 13.77 -9.96 -11.04
N LEU A 96 13.87 -8.66 -10.69
CA LEU A 96 13.64 -8.08 -9.37
C LEU A 96 14.29 -8.91 -8.26
N LYS A 97 15.60 -9.11 -8.36
CA LYS A 97 16.39 -9.91 -7.42
C LYS A 97 17.40 -9.05 -6.69
N ILE A 98 17.60 -9.38 -5.43
CA ILE A 98 18.61 -8.78 -4.56
C ILE A 98 19.38 -9.87 -3.82
N ASP A 99 20.56 -9.54 -3.31
CA ASP A 99 21.32 -10.39 -2.39
C ASP A 99 20.81 -10.15 -0.95
N PRO A 100 20.14 -11.12 -0.32
CA PRO A 100 19.59 -10.93 1.02
C PRO A 100 20.63 -10.56 2.07
N LEU A 101 21.86 -11.07 1.96
CA LEU A 101 22.91 -10.81 2.96
C LEU A 101 23.45 -9.39 2.79
N ALA A 102 23.76 -8.99 1.56
CA ALA A 102 24.23 -7.63 1.29
C ALA A 102 23.15 -6.59 1.65
N THR A 103 21.89 -6.86 1.30
CA THR A 103 20.78 -5.96 1.65
C THR A 103 20.51 -5.92 3.16
N ALA A 104 20.63 -7.05 3.88
CA ALA A 104 20.49 -7.05 5.33
C ALA A 104 21.54 -6.16 6.03
N GLU A 105 22.79 -6.13 5.53
CA GLU A 105 23.83 -5.23 6.03
C GLU A 105 23.50 -3.76 5.71
N LEU A 106 23.05 -3.46 4.48
CA LEU A 106 22.63 -2.10 4.10
C LEU A 106 21.50 -1.58 4.98
N LEU A 107 20.46 -2.40 5.21
CA LEU A 107 19.33 -2.03 6.07
C LEU A 107 19.80 -1.78 7.51
N ARG A 108 20.68 -2.64 8.05
CA ARG A 108 21.20 -2.46 9.41
C ARG A 108 21.97 -1.16 9.57
N GLU A 109 22.82 -0.84 8.61
CA GLU A 109 23.64 0.38 8.64
C GLU A 109 22.79 1.65 8.47
N HIS A 110 21.92 1.68 7.47
CA HIS A 110 21.23 2.90 7.04
C HIS A 110 19.88 3.14 7.71
N LEU A 111 19.26 2.12 8.30
CA LEU A 111 18.09 2.28 9.17
C LEU A 111 18.47 2.38 10.66
N HIS A 112 19.77 2.38 10.98
CA HIS A 112 20.31 2.49 12.34
C HIS A 112 19.68 1.48 13.32
N LEU A 113 19.49 0.24 12.86
CA LEU A 113 18.80 -0.77 13.63
C LEU A 113 19.57 -1.13 14.92
N PRO A 114 18.88 -1.39 16.04
CA PRO A 114 19.52 -1.72 17.30
C PRO A 114 20.50 -2.91 17.20
N ALA A 115 21.57 -2.85 18.00
CA ALA A 115 22.50 -3.96 18.09
C ALA A 115 21.79 -5.20 18.66
N GLY A 116 22.02 -6.36 18.02
CA GLY A 116 21.35 -7.62 18.38
C GLY A 116 20.12 -7.94 17.54
N THR A 117 19.60 -6.98 16.75
CA THR A 117 18.55 -7.24 15.77
C THR A 117 19.11 -8.00 14.56
N VAL A 118 18.52 -9.16 14.28
CA VAL A 118 18.82 -9.95 13.08
C VAL A 118 17.90 -9.47 11.96
N VAL A 119 18.48 -9.09 10.82
CA VAL A 119 17.75 -8.65 9.63
C VAL A 119 17.72 -9.80 8.62
N MET A 120 16.51 -10.17 8.20
CA MET A 120 16.27 -11.14 7.13
C MET A 120 15.58 -10.42 5.99
N VAL A 121 15.85 -10.85 4.75
CA VAL A 121 15.38 -10.13 3.54
C VAL A 121 14.83 -11.10 2.52
N GLU A 122 13.69 -10.79 1.91
CA GLU A 122 13.18 -11.54 0.77
C GLU A 122 14.14 -11.42 -0.43
N PRO A 123 14.57 -12.53 -1.06
CA PRO A 123 15.53 -12.49 -2.17
C PRO A 123 14.98 -11.87 -3.47
N ARG A 124 13.67 -11.59 -3.51
CA ARG A 124 13.00 -10.97 -4.65
C ARG A 124 12.21 -9.77 -4.17
N LEU A 125 12.35 -8.66 -4.88
CA LEU A 125 11.45 -7.52 -4.70
C LEU A 125 10.09 -7.90 -5.27
N LEU A 126 9.04 -7.57 -4.54
CA LEU A 126 7.68 -7.81 -5.00
C LEU A 126 7.16 -6.59 -5.75
N THR A 127 6.11 -6.79 -6.54
CA THR A 127 5.36 -5.71 -7.18
C THR A 127 4.06 -5.49 -6.43
N ASP A 128 3.45 -4.33 -6.59
CA ASP A 128 2.07 -4.05 -6.15
C ASP A 128 1.09 -5.20 -6.48
N SER A 129 1.09 -5.69 -7.72
CA SER A 129 0.24 -6.79 -8.18
C SER A 129 0.59 -8.16 -7.57
N THR A 130 1.81 -8.31 -7.05
CA THR A 130 2.22 -9.50 -6.31
C THR A 130 1.81 -9.40 -4.85
N ILE A 131 2.05 -8.24 -4.24
CA ILE A 131 1.72 -7.93 -2.85
C ILE A 131 0.22 -7.87 -2.61
N GLU A 132 -0.58 -7.37 -3.56
CA GLU A 132 -2.06 -7.33 -3.51
C GLU A 132 -2.66 -8.69 -3.09
N ARG A 133 -1.97 -9.78 -3.45
CA ARG A 133 -2.43 -11.17 -3.24
C ARG A 133 -2.13 -11.71 -1.84
N LEU A 134 -1.36 -10.99 -1.03
CA LEU A 134 -1.11 -11.34 0.36
C LEU A 134 -2.33 -10.96 1.21
N THR A 135 -2.48 -11.61 2.36
CA THR A 135 -3.55 -11.36 3.33
C THR A 135 -2.95 -11.04 4.70
N LEU A 136 -3.69 -10.36 5.58
CA LEU A 136 -3.21 -10.06 6.92
C LEU A 136 -2.96 -11.35 7.71
N HIS A 137 -3.88 -12.32 7.56
CA HIS A 137 -3.71 -13.65 8.14
C HIS A 137 -2.41 -14.32 7.66
N GLY A 138 -2.11 -14.24 6.36
CA GLY A 138 -0.91 -14.84 5.77
C GLY A 138 0.39 -14.17 6.25
N LEU A 139 0.42 -12.83 6.32
CA LEU A 139 1.56 -12.08 6.85
C LEU A 139 1.81 -12.43 8.32
N HIS A 140 0.76 -12.46 9.13
CA HIS A 140 0.84 -12.80 10.55
C HIS A 140 1.34 -14.24 10.76
N GLN A 141 0.82 -15.21 9.99
CA GLN A 141 1.29 -16.60 10.05
C GLN A 141 2.75 -16.77 9.65
N HIS A 142 3.20 -16.06 8.62
CA HIS A 142 4.60 -16.06 8.20
C HIS A 142 5.50 -15.57 9.34
N LEU A 143 5.13 -14.44 9.95
CA LEU A 143 5.88 -13.86 11.05
C LEU A 143 5.88 -14.75 12.30
N ALA A 144 4.73 -15.33 12.66
CA ALA A 144 4.62 -16.26 13.78
C ALA A 144 5.51 -17.49 13.59
N GLY A 145 5.48 -18.09 12.39
CA GLY A 145 6.34 -19.21 12.05
C GLY A 145 7.83 -18.86 12.15
N MET A 146 8.22 -17.66 11.72
CA MET A 146 9.58 -17.15 11.86
C MET A 146 9.98 -16.96 13.33
N ALA A 147 9.10 -16.38 14.15
CA ALA A 147 9.33 -16.18 15.58
C ALA A 147 9.51 -17.50 16.33
N ASP A 148 8.78 -18.54 15.93
CA ASP A 148 8.89 -19.91 16.43
C ASP A 148 10.13 -20.68 15.91
N GLY A 149 10.97 -20.05 15.10
CA GLY A 149 12.15 -20.66 14.52
C GLY A 149 11.85 -21.71 13.44
N GLN A 150 10.67 -21.65 12.83
CA GLN A 150 10.35 -22.49 11.68
C GLN A 150 11.20 -22.11 10.47
N ARG A 151 11.30 -23.03 9.50
CA ARG A 151 12.04 -22.76 8.27
C ARG A 151 11.33 -21.67 7.46
N ARG A 152 12.03 -20.57 7.21
CA ARG A 152 11.58 -19.48 6.35
C ARG A 152 11.09 -19.99 5.00
N GLN A 153 9.87 -19.60 4.64
CA GLN A 153 9.31 -19.77 3.30
C GLN A 153 9.18 -18.40 2.65
N PRO A 154 9.43 -18.25 1.34
CA PRO A 154 9.20 -16.98 0.66
C PRO A 154 7.73 -16.60 0.71
N LEU A 155 7.44 -15.33 1.02
CA LEU A 155 6.06 -14.81 1.03
C LEU A 155 5.35 -14.94 -0.32
N ALA A 156 6.08 -14.76 -1.43
CA ALA A 156 5.55 -14.92 -2.78
C ALA A 156 6.52 -15.70 -3.69
N ALA A 157 6.02 -16.78 -4.31
CA ALA A 157 6.82 -17.59 -5.23
C ALA A 157 6.89 -17.00 -6.65
N ARG A 158 5.92 -16.16 -7.03
CA ARG A 158 5.73 -15.64 -8.39
C ARG A 158 5.61 -14.13 -8.36
N LEU A 159 6.32 -13.47 -9.28
CA LEU A 159 6.13 -12.05 -9.57
C LEU A 159 5.05 -11.87 -10.63
N HIS A 160 4.22 -10.88 -10.40
CA HIS A 160 3.26 -10.34 -11.36
C HIS A 160 3.80 -9.03 -11.94
N PRO A 161 3.52 -8.71 -13.22
CA PRO A 161 3.83 -7.40 -13.76
C PRO A 161 3.23 -6.33 -12.86
N PRO A 162 3.97 -5.27 -12.53
CA PRO A 162 3.43 -4.25 -11.67
C PRO A 162 2.40 -3.42 -12.43
N VAL A 163 1.48 -2.80 -11.69
CA VAL A 163 0.57 -1.78 -12.23
C VAL A 163 1.24 -0.41 -12.17
N GLU A 164 2.01 -0.16 -11.12
CA GLU A 164 2.80 1.06 -10.92
C GLU A 164 4.31 0.83 -11.12
N SER A 165 5.09 1.88 -11.30
CA SER A 165 6.56 1.80 -11.31
C SER A 165 7.11 1.71 -9.88
N THR A 166 6.52 0.84 -9.06
CA THR A 166 6.89 0.60 -7.66
C THR A 166 7.17 -0.88 -7.43
N ALA A 167 8.28 -1.16 -6.75
CA ALA A 167 8.61 -2.46 -6.20
C ALA A 167 8.77 -2.36 -4.68
N PHE A 168 8.61 -3.48 -4.00
CA PHE A 168 8.60 -3.55 -2.55
C PHE A 168 9.66 -4.51 -2.06
N LEU A 169 10.50 -4.03 -1.15
CA LEU A 169 11.47 -4.81 -0.41
C LEU A 169 10.86 -5.23 0.92
N LEU A 170 10.56 -6.51 1.07
CA LEU A 170 10.12 -7.09 2.34
C LEU A 170 11.33 -7.57 3.14
N PHE A 171 11.35 -7.20 4.42
CA PHE A 171 12.40 -7.60 5.35
C PHE A 171 11.83 -7.88 6.74
N GLU A 172 12.48 -8.79 7.46
CA GLU A 172 12.10 -9.16 8.82
C GLU A 172 13.17 -8.72 9.82
N LEU A 173 12.74 -8.14 10.94
CA LEU A 173 13.58 -7.81 12.08
C LEU A 173 13.29 -8.79 13.21
N LEU A 174 14.28 -9.57 13.62
CA LEU A 174 14.14 -10.52 14.73
C LEU A 174 14.97 -10.06 15.92
N GLY A 175 14.39 -10.10 17.11
CA GLY A 175 15.08 -9.68 18.33
C GLY A 175 15.09 -8.16 18.53
N SER A 176 14.18 -7.41 17.88
CA SER A 176 14.05 -5.98 18.09
C SER A 176 13.64 -5.68 19.55
N PRO A 177 14.22 -4.67 20.22
CA PRO A 177 13.81 -4.31 21.59
C PRO A 177 12.44 -3.63 21.64
N GLU A 178 11.96 -3.12 20.51
CA GLU A 178 10.70 -2.38 20.37
C GLU A 178 9.91 -2.95 19.17
N PRO A 179 8.57 -2.90 19.18
CA PRO A 179 7.72 -3.49 18.14
C PRO A 179 7.61 -2.65 16.85
N GLY A 180 8.18 -1.45 16.84
CA GLY A 180 8.06 -0.49 15.74
C GLY A 180 9.19 -0.55 14.70
N LEU A 181 8.95 0.16 13.59
CA LEU A 181 9.94 0.42 12.55
C LEU A 181 10.50 1.84 12.68
N PRO A 182 11.66 2.15 12.09
CA PRO A 182 12.18 3.51 12.07
C PRO A 182 11.24 4.49 11.33
N ASP A 183 10.83 5.56 12.01
CA ASP A 183 9.89 6.56 11.47
C ASP A 183 10.50 7.50 10.40
N SER A 184 11.82 7.47 10.22
CA SER A 184 12.51 8.33 9.26
C SER A 184 13.84 7.74 8.81
N ILE A 185 14.29 8.16 7.63
CA ILE A 185 15.62 7.84 7.09
C ILE A 185 16.31 9.16 6.76
N GLU A 186 17.51 9.34 7.30
CA GLU A 186 18.35 10.50 6.99
C GLU A 186 18.70 10.54 5.49
N GLU A 187 18.81 11.73 4.91
CA GLU A 187 19.07 11.91 3.47
C GLU A 187 20.31 11.14 2.97
N GLN A 188 21.39 11.15 3.75
CA GLN A 188 22.62 10.42 3.43
C GLN A 188 22.40 8.90 3.44
N SER A 189 21.66 8.39 4.43
CA SER A 189 21.30 6.99 4.53
C SER A 189 20.35 6.57 3.41
N ARG A 190 19.43 7.45 3.00
CA ARG A 190 18.51 7.25 1.88
C ARG A 190 19.27 7.07 0.56
N GLN A 191 20.23 7.96 0.31
CA GLN A 191 21.13 7.88 -0.84
C GLN A 191 21.89 6.56 -0.87
N ALA A 192 22.59 6.24 0.22
CA ALA A 192 23.46 5.06 0.30
C ALA A 192 22.68 3.75 0.21
N LEU A 193 21.51 3.67 0.86
CA LEU A 193 20.63 2.52 0.79
C LEU A 193 20.15 2.27 -0.64
N LEU A 194 19.64 3.30 -1.33
CA LEU A 194 19.18 3.14 -2.70
C LEU A 194 20.31 2.82 -3.67
N GLU A 195 21.47 3.47 -3.55
CA GLU A 195 22.65 3.15 -4.37
C GLU A 195 23.08 1.69 -4.20
N GLY A 196 23.10 1.19 -2.96
CA GLY A 196 23.42 -0.20 -2.65
C GLY A 196 22.40 -1.20 -3.22
N LEU A 197 21.12 -0.84 -3.27
CA LEU A 197 20.06 -1.65 -3.87
C LEU A 197 20.13 -1.63 -5.41
N VAL A 198 20.32 -0.47 -6.03
CA VAL A 198 20.46 -0.30 -7.48
C VAL A 198 21.69 -1.05 -8.01
N ALA A 199 22.78 -1.10 -7.25
CA ALA A 199 23.96 -1.88 -7.59
C ALA A 199 23.69 -3.39 -7.69
N GLN A 200 22.67 -3.89 -6.98
CA GLN A 200 22.25 -5.29 -7.01
C GLN A 200 21.15 -5.54 -8.05
N CYS A 201 20.20 -4.61 -8.17
CA CYS A 201 19.03 -4.71 -9.03
C CYS A 201 18.92 -3.49 -9.95
N HIS A 202 19.40 -3.64 -11.19
CA HIS A 202 19.39 -2.59 -12.20
C HIS A 202 18.00 -2.18 -12.71
N GLU A 203 16.92 -2.88 -12.31
CA GLU A 203 15.53 -2.50 -12.63
C GLU A 203 15.01 -1.40 -11.69
N LEU A 204 15.72 -1.11 -10.59
CA LEU A 204 15.41 -0.01 -9.69
C LEU A 204 15.86 1.33 -10.28
N ALA A 205 15.07 2.37 -10.06
CA ALA A 205 15.41 3.74 -10.44
C ALA A 205 16.31 4.38 -9.37
N PRO A 206 17.36 5.13 -9.77
CA PRO A 206 18.22 5.89 -8.85
C PRO A 206 17.54 7.20 -8.43
N ALA A 207 16.35 7.11 -7.81
CA ALA A 207 15.54 8.23 -7.34
C ALA A 207 15.48 8.26 -5.79
N PRO A 208 16.56 8.66 -5.11
CA PRO A 208 16.68 8.60 -3.65
C PRO A 208 15.58 9.38 -2.94
N HIS A 209 15.20 10.55 -3.45
CA HIS A 209 14.13 11.38 -2.91
C HIS A 209 12.76 10.69 -2.82
N MET A 210 12.51 9.62 -3.60
CA MET A 210 11.28 8.84 -3.55
C MET A 210 11.31 7.73 -2.48
N LEU A 211 12.46 7.44 -1.88
CA LEU A 211 12.56 6.42 -0.85
C LEU A 211 12.06 6.97 0.49
N GLU A 212 10.97 6.43 0.99
CA GLU A 212 10.39 6.80 2.29
C GLU A 212 10.86 5.90 3.43
N ALA A 213 10.43 6.20 4.64
CA ALA A 213 10.69 5.37 5.82
C ALA A 213 10.03 3.99 5.66
N PRO A 214 10.61 2.93 6.25
CA PRO A 214 9.98 1.62 6.21
C PRO A 214 8.65 1.61 6.95
N VAL A 215 7.67 0.93 6.38
CA VAL A 215 6.33 0.75 6.97
C VAL A 215 6.08 -0.72 7.29
N PHE A 216 5.10 -1.03 8.13
CA PHE A 216 4.66 -2.41 8.29
C PHE A 216 4.18 -2.95 6.95
N SER A 217 4.49 -4.21 6.63
CA SER A 217 4.20 -4.79 5.31
C SER A 217 2.70 -4.82 4.96
N SER A 218 1.84 -4.76 5.97
CA SER A 218 0.41 -4.56 5.80
C SER A 218 0.06 -3.22 5.14
N TYR A 219 0.73 -2.10 5.46
CA TYR A 219 0.48 -0.82 4.79
C TYR A 219 0.76 -0.93 3.29
N ALA A 220 1.97 -1.36 2.94
CA ALA A 220 2.36 -1.62 1.55
C ALA A 220 1.38 -2.57 0.84
N MET A 221 0.82 -3.55 1.56
CA MET A 221 -0.24 -4.44 1.03
C MET A 221 -1.53 -3.69 0.74
N PHE A 222 -2.00 -2.83 1.63
CA PHE A 222 -3.20 -2.05 1.43
C PHE A 222 -3.03 -1.00 0.33
N ASP A 223 -1.88 -0.33 0.26
CA ASP A 223 -1.57 0.64 -0.79
C ASP A 223 -1.56 -0.04 -2.15
N ALA A 224 -0.88 -1.19 -2.27
CA ALA A 224 -0.92 -2.02 -3.47
C ALA A 224 -2.34 -2.48 -3.84
N GLN A 225 -3.16 -2.88 -2.85
CA GLN A 225 -4.55 -3.28 -3.11
C GLN A 225 -5.38 -2.12 -3.66
N ASN A 226 -5.24 -0.95 -3.08
CA ASN A 226 -5.95 0.25 -3.53
C ASN A 226 -5.48 0.66 -4.93
N ALA A 227 -4.18 0.63 -5.19
CA ALA A 227 -3.58 0.94 -6.48
C ALA A 227 -4.08 0.03 -7.60
N VAL A 228 -3.99 -1.28 -7.40
CA VAL A 228 -4.41 -2.25 -8.41
C VAL A 228 -5.92 -2.21 -8.65
N ARG A 229 -6.73 -2.00 -7.60
CA ARG A 229 -8.19 -1.86 -7.74
C ARG A 229 -8.56 -0.61 -8.53
N LEU A 230 -7.91 0.51 -8.25
CA LEU A 230 -8.14 1.76 -8.97
C LEU A 230 -7.77 1.61 -10.45
N HIS A 231 -6.65 0.97 -10.76
CA HIS A 231 -6.25 0.73 -12.15
C HIS A 231 -7.21 -0.19 -12.89
N ARG A 232 -7.65 -1.30 -12.25
CA ARG A 232 -8.70 -2.16 -12.84
C ARG A 232 -9.98 -1.38 -13.11
N LEU A 233 -10.38 -0.53 -12.17
CA LEU A 233 -11.55 0.31 -12.34
C LEU A 233 -11.37 1.27 -13.53
N ALA A 234 -10.20 1.88 -13.68
CA ALA A 234 -9.88 2.75 -14.81
C ALA A 234 -9.94 1.98 -16.14
N ASP A 235 -9.33 0.80 -16.23
CA ASP A 235 -9.37 -0.07 -17.41
C ASP A 235 -10.81 -0.47 -17.78
N GLU A 236 -11.60 -0.93 -16.81
CA GLU A 236 -13.01 -1.28 -17.01
C GLU A 236 -13.82 -0.07 -17.52
N THR A 237 -13.50 1.13 -17.04
CA THR A 237 -14.15 2.36 -17.51
C THR A 237 -13.84 2.65 -18.97
N VAL A 238 -12.56 2.54 -19.33
CA VAL A 238 -12.09 2.77 -20.71
C VAL A 238 -12.73 1.77 -21.65
N ASP A 239 -12.83 0.50 -21.25
CA ASP A 239 -13.48 -0.54 -22.05
C ASP A 239 -14.97 -0.22 -22.27
N VAL A 240 -15.71 0.15 -21.21
CA VAL A 240 -17.11 0.56 -21.36
C VAL A 240 -17.25 1.80 -22.25
N TRP A 241 -16.38 2.80 -22.11
CA TRP A 241 -16.39 4.01 -22.93
C TRP A 241 -16.12 3.70 -24.41
N ARG A 242 -15.20 2.77 -24.70
CA ARG A 242 -14.89 2.30 -26.07
C ARG A 242 -16.05 1.53 -26.70
N ASP A 243 -16.90 0.90 -25.91
CA ASP A 243 -18.09 0.20 -26.41
C ASP A 243 -19.27 1.14 -26.74
N LEU A 244 -19.22 2.41 -26.31
CA LEU A 244 -20.25 3.40 -26.64
C LEU A 244 -20.23 3.77 -28.13
N GLU A 245 -21.41 3.98 -28.70
CA GLU A 245 -21.55 4.56 -30.04
C GLU A 245 -20.86 5.93 -30.10
N PRO A 246 -20.20 6.32 -31.20
CA PRO A 246 -19.43 7.56 -31.28
C PRO A 246 -20.20 8.82 -30.86
N ALA A 247 -21.49 8.90 -31.22
CA ALA A 247 -22.36 10.03 -30.84
C ALA A 247 -22.72 10.07 -29.35
N VAL A 248 -22.70 8.92 -28.67
CA VAL A 248 -22.92 8.81 -27.21
C VAL A 248 -21.60 9.06 -26.48
N ARG A 249 -20.49 8.58 -27.03
CA ARG A 249 -19.15 8.77 -26.50
C ARG A 249 -18.77 10.25 -26.39
N SER A 250 -19.06 11.04 -27.42
CA SER A 250 -18.77 12.49 -27.46
C SER A 250 -19.51 13.33 -26.42
N ARG A 251 -20.50 12.74 -25.74
CA ARG A 251 -21.33 13.36 -24.71
C ARG A 251 -21.27 12.69 -23.34
N THR A 252 -20.44 11.66 -23.22
CA THR A 252 -20.32 10.87 -22.01
C THR A 252 -19.18 11.43 -21.17
N ILE A 253 -19.47 11.80 -19.93
CA ILE A 253 -18.47 12.18 -18.93
C ILE A 253 -18.31 11.00 -17.98
N VAL A 254 -17.06 10.59 -17.76
CA VAL A 254 -16.72 9.62 -16.72
C VAL A 254 -16.44 10.38 -15.44
N HIS A 255 -17.22 10.08 -14.40
CA HIS A 255 -16.94 10.58 -13.06
C HIS A 255 -16.40 9.43 -12.23
N LEU A 256 -15.15 9.57 -11.80
CA LEU A 256 -14.57 8.69 -10.82
C LEU A 256 -14.96 9.21 -9.43
N HIS A 257 -15.83 8.48 -8.75
CA HIS A 257 -16.22 8.78 -7.38
C HIS A 257 -15.27 8.04 -6.45
N THR A 258 -14.42 8.79 -5.76
CA THR A 258 -13.61 8.24 -4.67
C THR A 258 -14.33 8.51 -3.35
N GLN A 259 -14.48 7.47 -2.54
CA GLN A 259 -14.85 7.58 -1.14
C GLN A 259 -13.55 7.62 -0.34
N CYS A 260 -13.21 8.82 0.10
CA CYS A 260 -12.16 9.06 1.09
C CYS A 260 -12.82 9.20 2.47
N GLY A 261 -12.03 9.09 3.54
CA GLY A 261 -12.51 9.08 4.93
C GLY A 261 -13.70 10.01 5.20
N ASN A 262 -14.69 9.52 5.94
CA ASN A 262 -16.01 10.14 6.24
C ASN A 262 -17.14 9.98 5.21
N GLY A 263 -16.96 9.20 4.14
CA GLY A 263 -18.05 9.02 3.16
C GLY A 263 -18.33 10.27 2.33
N VAL A 264 -17.35 11.18 2.26
CA VAL A 264 -17.37 12.28 1.32
C VAL A 264 -16.97 11.72 -0.04
N TYR A 265 -17.93 11.71 -0.96
CA TYR A 265 -17.68 11.46 -2.37
C TYR A 265 -16.93 12.67 -2.93
N MET A 266 -15.65 12.52 -3.23
CA MET A 266 -14.93 13.50 -4.04
C MET A 266 -15.11 13.11 -5.51
N PRO A 267 -15.84 13.90 -6.31
CA PRO A 267 -15.87 13.69 -7.75
C PRO A 267 -14.50 14.10 -8.29
N VAL A 268 -13.72 13.12 -8.74
CA VAL A 268 -12.52 13.39 -9.53
C VAL A 268 -12.94 13.45 -10.98
N TRP A 269 -12.97 14.67 -11.51
CA TRP A 269 -13.24 14.94 -12.90
C TRP A 269 -11.95 14.71 -13.68
N THR A 270 -12.02 13.83 -14.65
CA THR A 270 -10.88 13.50 -15.50
C THR A 270 -11.27 13.85 -16.94
N ASP A 271 -10.42 14.62 -17.59
CA ASP A 271 -10.62 15.05 -18.98
C ASP A 271 -10.35 13.88 -19.93
N LEU A 272 -11.40 13.32 -20.55
CA LEU A 272 -11.27 12.29 -21.59
C LEU A 272 -10.76 12.94 -22.89
N PHE A 273 -9.53 12.60 -23.26
CA PHE A 273 -8.96 12.88 -24.57
C PHE A 273 -9.33 11.75 -25.53
N ASP A 274 -9.78 12.09 -26.74
CA ASP A 274 -10.05 11.12 -27.78
C ASP A 274 -8.73 10.74 -28.48
N PRO A 275 -8.23 9.50 -28.37
CA PRO A 275 -6.96 9.08 -28.98
C PRO A 275 -6.99 9.06 -30.51
N GLU A 276 -8.17 9.21 -31.14
CA GLU A 276 -8.29 9.41 -32.59
C GLU A 276 -8.13 10.87 -33.01
N LEU A 277 -8.06 11.81 -32.06
CA LEU A 277 -7.84 13.24 -32.31
C LEU A 277 -6.39 13.65 -32.00
N PRO A 278 -5.86 14.68 -32.69
CA PRO A 278 -4.52 15.22 -32.43
C PRO A 278 -4.37 15.80 -31.01
N ASP A 279 -3.18 15.68 -30.39
CA ASP A 279 -2.86 16.19 -29.04
C ASP A 279 -3.20 17.69 -28.83
N ASP A 280 -3.18 18.48 -29.91
CA ASP A 280 -3.52 19.90 -29.96
C ASP A 280 -5.03 20.21 -29.98
N HIS A 281 -5.89 19.18 -30.00
CA HIS A 281 -7.34 19.31 -29.99
C HIS A 281 -7.92 19.63 -28.60
N GLY A 282 -7.10 19.51 -27.54
CA GLY A 282 -7.49 19.77 -26.16
C GLY A 282 -8.51 18.76 -25.60
N PRO A 283 -8.84 18.85 -24.29
CA PRO A 283 -9.93 18.06 -23.73
C PRO A 283 -11.22 18.44 -24.45
N VAL A 284 -12.12 17.47 -24.67
CA VAL A 284 -13.29 17.63 -25.55
C VAL A 284 -14.22 18.79 -25.09
N TRP A 285 -14.04 19.34 -23.87
CA TRP A 285 -14.89 20.39 -23.31
C TRP A 285 -14.16 21.49 -22.51
N THR A 286 -14.41 22.75 -22.87
CA THR A 286 -14.38 23.89 -21.94
C THR A 286 -15.72 24.63 -22.01
N SER A 287 -16.64 24.36 -21.07
CA SER A 287 -17.86 25.16 -20.87
C SER A 287 -17.57 26.36 -19.97
N GLN A 288 -18.17 27.52 -20.25
CA GLN A 288 -17.95 28.77 -19.51
C GLN A 288 -18.69 28.86 -18.16
N ASP A 289 -19.55 27.88 -17.81
CA ASP A 289 -20.46 27.97 -16.66
C ASP A 289 -20.13 27.00 -15.50
N VAL A 290 -18.98 26.31 -15.54
CA VAL A 290 -18.58 25.36 -14.48
C VAL A 290 -17.27 25.82 -13.83
N TRP A 291 -17.30 25.99 -12.50
CA TRP A 291 -16.11 26.29 -11.71
C TRP A 291 -15.36 24.99 -11.43
N VAL A 292 -14.18 24.87 -12.04
CA VAL A 292 -13.26 23.75 -11.91
C VAL A 292 -12.47 23.90 -10.61
N PHE A 293 -12.60 22.92 -9.69
CA PHE A 293 -11.53 22.67 -8.71
C PHE A 293 -10.61 21.61 -9.33
N THR A 294 -9.54 22.10 -9.94
CA THR A 294 -8.47 21.33 -10.55
C THR A 294 -7.62 20.67 -9.46
N ALA A 295 -7.58 19.34 -9.43
CA ALA A 295 -6.29 18.69 -9.47
C ALA A 295 -6.06 18.34 -10.94
N ASP A 296 -5.16 19.07 -11.61
CA ASP A 296 -4.79 18.84 -13.01
C ASP A 296 -4.41 17.36 -13.20
N LEU A 297 -5.32 16.56 -13.75
CA LEU A 297 -5.08 15.16 -14.10
C LEU A 297 -5.65 14.92 -15.51
N PRO A 298 -4.81 15.10 -16.54
CA PRO A 298 -5.11 14.66 -17.89
C PRO A 298 -5.27 13.13 -17.89
N ILE A 299 -6.30 12.58 -18.53
CA ILE A 299 -6.45 11.11 -18.71
C ILE A 299 -5.30 10.50 -19.54
N GLU A 300 -4.42 11.31 -20.11
CA GLU A 300 -3.18 10.83 -20.72
C GLU A 300 -2.09 10.47 -19.69
N TRP A 301 -2.32 10.66 -18.40
CA TRP A 301 -1.31 10.33 -17.38
C TRP A 301 -1.39 8.85 -16.99
N PRO A 302 -0.27 8.12 -16.99
CA PRO A 302 -0.24 6.71 -16.60
C PRO A 302 -0.86 6.56 -15.20
N GLY A 303 -1.71 5.54 -15.02
CA GLY A 303 -2.57 5.37 -13.85
C GLY A 303 -1.87 5.50 -12.49
N GLU A 304 -0.56 5.24 -12.45
CA GLU A 304 0.36 5.48 -11.34
C GLU A 304 0.32 6.89 -10.71
N MET A 305 0.17 7.97 -11.48
CA MET A 305 0.11 9.33 -10.89
C MET A 305 -1.26 9.68 -10.28
N LEU A 306 -2.35 9.13 -10.84
CA LEU A 306 -3.71 9.28 -10.30
C LEU A 306 -3.84 8.53 -8.98
N THR A 307 -3.28 7.32 -8.92
CA THR A 307 -3.25 6.50 -7.73
C THR A 307 -2.45 7.13 -6.59
N ASN A 308 -1.21 7.54 -6.83
CA ASN A 308 -0.35 8.14 -5.80
C ASN A 308 -1.00 9.34 -5.10
N ARG A 309 -1.80 10.13 -5.83
CA ARG A 309 -2.51 11.29 -5.26
C ARG A 309 -3.80 10.92 -4.54
N LEU A 310 -4.52 9.90 -5.00
CA LEU A 310 -5.73 9.40 -4.34
C LEU A 310 -5.42 8.60 -3.06
N LEU A 311 -4.28 7.90 -3.03
CA LEU A 311 -3.76 7.26 -1.83
C LEU A 311 -3.31 8.29 -0.79
N ALA A 312 -2.60 9.35 -1.22
CA ALA A 312 -2.20 10.45 -0.34
C ALA A 312 -3.38 11.19 0.33
N GLU A 313 -4.60 11.07 -0.22
CA GLU A 313 -5.84 11.66 0.30
C GLU A 313 -6.71 10.63 1.06
N GLY A 314 -6.21 9.42 1.33
CA GLY A 314 -6.89 8.42 2.17
C GLY A 314 -8.13 7.76 1.55
N CYS A 315 -8.19 7.63 0.22
CA CYS A 315 -9.35 7.09 -0.50
C CYS A 315 -9.37 5.54 -0.52
N THR A 316 -10.48 4.94 -0.09
CA THR A 316 -10.57 3.47 0.19
C THR A 316 -11.66 2.73 -0.58
N ARG A 317 -12.60 3.44 -1.22
CA ARG A 317 -13.60 2.83 -2.12
C ARG A 317 -13.76 3.68 -3.37
N PHE A 318 -13.90 3.03 -4.51
CA PHE A 318 -13.98 3.67 -5.81
C PHE A 318 -15.25 3.19 -6.52
N GLU A 319 -16.08 4.13 -6.98
CA GLU A 319 -17.28 3.84 -7.78
C GLU A 319 -17.23 4.68 -9.05
N ASN A 320 -17.64 4.10 -10.19
CA ASN A 320 -17.77 4.84 -11.43
C ASN A 320 -19.22 5.16 -11.71
N HIS A 321 -19.49 6.41 -12.05
CA HIS A 321 -20.77 6.80 -12.61
C HIS A 321 -20.56 7.33 -14.02
N ILE A 322 -21.22 6.67 -14.97
CA ILE A 322 -21.34 7.15 -16.34
C ILE A 322 -22.65 7.93 -16.40
N VAL A 323 -22.57 9.23 -16.60
CA VAL A 323 -23.74 10.12 -16.62
C VAL A 323 -23.93 10.65 -18.04
N GLU A 324 -25.05 10.30 -18.65
CA GLU A 324 -25.51 10.90 -19.91
C GLU A 324 -26.25 12.20 -19.58
N THR A 325 -25.72 13.35 -20.01
CA THR A 325 -26.42 14.64 -19.80
C THR A 325 -27.40 14.91 -20.96
N PRO A 326 -28.68 15.21 -20.69
CA PRO A 326 -29.70 15.33 -21.74
C PRO A 326 -29.58 16.59 -22.61
N ASP A 327 -28.79 17.58 -22.19
CA ASP A 327 -28.58 18.84 -22.91
C ASP A 327 -27.25 18.90 -23.67
N ASN A 328 -26.53 17.78 -23.77
CA ASN A 328 -25.35 17.63 -24.62
C ASN A 328 -25.15 16.19 -25.13
#